data_AF-A0A1L8I7Q1-F1
#
_entry.id   AF-A0A1L8I7Q1-F1
#
_cell.length_a   1.000
_cell.length_b   1.000
_cell.length_c   1.000
_cell.angle_alpha   90.00
_cell.angle_beta   90.00
_cell.angle_gamma   90.00
#
_symmetry.space_group_name_H-M   'P 1'
#
loop_
_entity.id
_entity.type
_entity.pdbx_description
1 polymer ?
#
loop_
_entity_poly.entity_id
_entity_poly.type
_entity_poly.pdbx_seq_one_letter_code
_entity_poly.pdbx_strand_id
1 'polypeptide(L)'
;MAMKQFQTYEEVERAIDDLVETEIIQGRFMRTLLDGAFTEEQIKEFALQYSYYSRNFPRTLGAAIMAVLPEDEWWVPIADNLWDEGGRGNPDKYHSKLYWTFLVSAAPDVPTNEKYVPDWPVSPAVKDAIDTLINFLKVATPLEAMAAIGLGSEFFAGKVMGLIAKGLQHPNYNKTRKLDVRFWSVHAEEHEPRHYQLCKDVLVKYQDPKDLALMYRAGAYIARSEARMYDGLYERMMSVGA
;
A
#
# COMPACT_ATOMS: atom_id res chain seq x y z
N MET A 1 13.97 14.58 23.56
CA MET A 1 12.94 13.58 23.94
C MET A 1 13.64 12.23 24.07
N ALA A 2 13.42 11.48 25.15
CA ALA A 2 13.90 10.11 25.24
C ALA A 2 13.25 9.28 24.13
N MET A 3 14.04 8.50 23.37
CA MET A 3 13.48 7.58 22.38
C MET A 3 12.62 6.55 23.11
N LYS A 4 11.39 6.34 22.62
CA LYS A 4 10.51 5.27 23.10
C LYS A 4 11.28 3.95 22.99
N GLN A 5 11.49 3.28 24.11
CA GLN A 5 12.23 2.02 24.17
C GLN A 5 11.23 0.87 24.16
N PHE A 6 11.19 0.16 23.04
CA PHE A 6 10.36 -1.04 22.87
C PHE A 6 11.01 -2.24 23.58
N GLN A 7 10.20 -3.03 24.26
CA GLN A 7 10.62 -4.25 24.97
C GLN A 7 10.16 -5.52 24.25
N THR A 8 9.09 -5.43 23.44
CA THR A 8 8.59 -6.57 22.66
C THR A 8 8.22 -6.16 21.24
N TYR A 9 8.15 -7.13 20.34
CA TYR A 9 7.67 -6.94 18.97
C TYR A 9 6.22 -6.41 18.92
N GLU A 10 5.34 -6.88 19.81
CA GLU A 10 3.94 -6.44 19.88
C GLU A 10 3.80 -4.97 20.30
N GLU A 11 4.77 -4.42 21.03
CA GLU A 11 4.82 -2.97 21.28
C GLU A 11 5.16 -2.18 20.01
N VAL A 12 5.98 -2.75 19.12
CA VAL A 12 6.28 -2.17 17.80
C VAL A 12 5.03 -2.22 16.92
N GLU A 13 4.37 -3.38 16.81
CA GLU A 13 3.11 -3.52 16.05
C GLU A 13 2.06 -2.51 16.50
N ARG A 14 1.81 -2.41 17.81
CA ARG A 14 0.86 -1.44 18.37
C ARG A 14 1.22 0.01 18.04
N ALA A 15 2.51 0.36 18.11
CA ALA A 15 2.94 1.72 17.79
C ALA A 15 2.82 2.04 16.29
N ILE A 16 2.90 1.04 15.41
CA ILE A 16 2.62 1.20 13.99
C ILE A 16 1.11 1.30 13.75
N ASP A 17 0.28 0.47 14.38
CA ASP A 17 -1.17 0.54 14.25
C ASP A 17 -1.72 1.90 14.74
N ASP A 18 -1.24 2.40 15.89
CA ASP A 18 -1.61 3.74 16.40
C ASP A 18 -1.27 4.86 15.39
N LEU A 19 -0.12 4.74 14.72
CA LEU A 19 0.34 5.67 13.70
C LEU A 19 -0.55 5.61 12.46
N VAL A 20 -0.83 4.41 11.95
CA VAL A 20 -1.69 4.19 10.79
C VAL A 20 -3.12 4.64 11.07
N GLU A 21 -3.64 4.36 12.26
CA GLU A 21 -4.95 4.80 12.70
C GLU A 21 -5.05 6.32 12.64
N THR A 22 -4.05 7.02 13.18
CA THR A 22 -4.04 8.49 13.24
C THR A 22 -3.79 9.14 11.88
N GLU A 23 -2.78 8.68 11.14
CA GLU A 23 -2.29 9.36 9.94
C GLU A 23 -2.98 8.90 8.64
N ILE A 24 -3.49 7.66 8.58
CA ILE A 24 -4.14 7.11 7.38
C ILE A 24 -5.66 6.97 7.58
N ILE A 25 -6.09 6.22 8.59
CA ILE A 25 -7.51 5.83 8.75
C ILE A 25 -8.36 7.03 9.18
N GLN A 26 -7.86 7.81 10.12
CA GLN A 26 -8.47 9.08 10.54
C GLN A 26 -8.02 10.26 9.64
N GLY A 27 -7.20 9.98 8.63
CA GLY A 27 -6.78 10.94 7.61
C GLY A 27 -7.96 11.51 6.81
N ARG A 28 -7.73 12.66 6.17
CA ARG A 28 -8.76 13.37 5.38
C ARG A 28 -9.27 12.53 4.22
N PHE A 29 -8.36 11.85 3.52
CA PHE A 29 -8.69 10.97 2.41
C PHE A 29 -9.70 9.89 2.82
N MET A 30 -9.36 9.08 3.83
CA MET A 30 -10.17 7.94 4.23
C MET A 30 -11.53 8.34 4.78
N ARG A 31 -11.58 9.38 5.64
CA ARG A 31 -12.86 9.89 6.16
C ARG A 31 -13.76 10.39 5.04
N THR A 32 -13.24 11.22 4.14
CA THR A 32 -14.01 11.75 2.99
C THR A 32 -14.51 10.62 2.08
N LEU A 33 -13.68 9.59 1.86
CA LEU A 33 -14.06 8.41 1.09
C LEU A 33 -15.24 7.69 1.75
N LEU A 34 -15.12 7.36 3.03
CA LEU A 34 -16.13 6.62 3.79
C LEU A 34 -17.45 7.40 3.94
N ASP A 35 -17.38 8.72 4.05
CA ASP A 35 -18.55 9.60 4.18
C ASP A 35 -19.29 9.81 2.84
N GLY A 36 -18.76 9.27 1.73
CA GLY A 36 -19.41 9.43 0.43
C GLY A 36 -19.31 10.85 -0.14
N ALA A 37 -18.32 11.62 0.30
CA ALA A 37 -18.23 13.06 0.09
C ALA A 37 -17.40 13.47 -1.14
N PHE A 38 -16.73 12.54 -1.82
CA PHE A 38 -16.11 12.80 -3.12
C PHE A 38 -17.13 12.88 -4.27
N THR A 39 -16.77 13.57 -5.34
CA THR A 39 -17.51 13.52 -6.61
C THR A 39 -17.07 12.33 -7.46
N GLU A 40 -17.85 11.99 -8.50
CA GLU A 40 -17.47 10.93 -9.46
C GLU A 40 -16.12 11.24 -10.12
N GLU A 41 -15.85 12.51 -10.45
CA GLU A 41 -14.58 12.90 -11.07
C GLU A 41 -13.39 12.83 -10.11
N GLN A 42 -13.63 13.02 -8.81
CA GLN A 42 -12.62 12.81 -7.78
C GLN A 42 -12.29 11.33 -7.60
N ILE A 43 -13.30 10.45 -7.60
CA ILE A 43 -13.08 9.00 -7.57
C ILE A 43 -12.35 8.52 -8.83
N LYS A 44 -12.69 9.08 -9.99
CA LYS A 44 -11.95 8.85 -11.25
C LYS A 44 -10.48 9.24 -11.10
N GLU A 45 -10.18 10.43 -10.57
CA GLU A 45 -8.80 10.88 -10.33
C GLU A 45 -8.07 9.94 -9.36
N PHE A 46 -8.71 9.49 -8.27
CA PHE A 46 -8.14 8.50 -7.37
C PHE A 46 -7.75 7.21 -8.10
N ALA A 47 -8.67 6.65 -8.90
CA ALA A 47 -8.41 5.43 -9.65
C ALA A 47 -7.25 5.58 -10.64
N LEU A 48 -7.15 6.73 -11.31
CA LEU A 48 -6.06 7.03 -12.24
C LEU A 48 -4.71 7.16 -11.53
N GLN A 49 -4.67 7.88 -10.41
CA GLN A 49 -3.42 8.09 -9.66
C GLN A 49 -2.93 6.80 -8.99
N TYR A 50 -3.81 6.08 -8.29
CA TYR A 50 -3.44 4.84 -7.59
C TYR A 50 -3.04 3.71 -8.56
N SER A 51 -3.43 3.80 -9.84
CA SER A 51 -2.93 2.89 -10.89
C SER A 51 -1.41 2.90 -11.00
N TYR A 52 -0.75 4.03 -10.69
CA TYR A 52 0.71 4.12 -10.69
C TYR A 52 1.31 3.42 -9.48
N TYR A 53 0.72 3.62 -8.30
CA TYR A 53 1.16 2.95 -7.08
C TYR A 53 1.11 1.43 -7.24
N SER A 54 -0.08 0.89 -7.55
CA SER A 54 -0.31 -0.55 -7.69
C SER A 54 0.63 -1.20 -8.70
N ARG A 55 0.79 -0.62 -9.92
CA ARG A 55 1.66 -1.23 -10.93
C ARG A 55 3.16 -1.15 -10.62
N ASN A 56 3.57 -0.30 -9.68
CA ASN A 56 4.97 -0.16 -9.27
C ASN A 56 5.30 -0.91 -7.98
N PHE A 57 4.30 -1.37 -7.23
CA PHE A 57 4.50 -2.18 -6.03
C PHE A 57 5.39 -3.42 -6.26
N PRO A 58 5.29 -4.17 -7.38
CA PRO A 58 6.22 -5.26 -7.65
C PRO A 58 7.70 -4.84 -7.69
N ARG A 59 8.00 -3.58 -8.05
CA ARG A 59 9.37 -3.05 -8.07
C ARG A 59 9.89 -2.78 -6.66
N THR A 60 9.03 -2.44 -5.71
CA THR A 60 9.43 -2.23 -4.30
C THR A 60 9.77 -3.58 -3.67
N LEU A 61 8.97 -4.62 -3.93
CA LEU A 61 9.26 -5.99 -3.51
C LEU A 61 10.59 -6.51 -4.10
N GLY A 62 10.82 -6.26 -5.40
CA GLY A 62 12.10 -6.59 -6.04
C GLY A 62 13.30 -5.88 -5.40
N ALA A 63 13.14 -4.61 -5.00
CA ALA A 63 14.17 -3.87 -4.27
C ALA A 63 14.40 -4.44 -2.86
N ALA A 64 13.34 -4.90 -2.19
CA ALA A 64 13.42 -5.50 -0.86
C ALA A 64 14.12 -6.87 -0.89
N ILE A 65 13.84 -7.72 -1.88
CA ILE A 65 14.58 -8.98 -2.12
C ILE A 65 16.09 -8.71 -2.25
N MET A 66 16.45 -7.64 -2.94
CA MET A 66 17.84 -7.22 -3.12
C MET A 66 18.52 -6.73 -1.82
N ALA A 67 17.73 -6.25 -0.86
CA ALA A 67 18.21 -5.60 0.36
C ALA A 67 18.34 -6.54 1.57
N VAL A 68 17.72 -7.72 1.51
CA VAL A 68 17.77 -8.71 2.58
C VAL A 68 18.92 -9.71 2.39
N LEU A 69 19.14 -10.58 3.39
CA LEU A 69 20.18 -11.58 3.34
C LEU A 69 19.84 -12.73 2.36
N PRO A 70 20.85 -13.46 1.84
CA PRO A 70 20.63 -14.49 0.83
C PRO A 70 20.05 -15.81 1.38
N GLU A 71 19.86 -15.96 2.69
CA GLU A 71 19.22 -17.16 3.25
C GLU A 71 17.72 -17.16 2.96
N ASP A 72 17.18 -18.35 2.70
CA ASP A 72 15.80 -18.56 2.24
C ASP A 72 14.76 -17.88 3.14
N GLU A 73 14.99 -17.86 4.46
CA GLU A 73 14.06 -17.25 5.41
C GLU A 73 13.85 -15.75 5.18
N TRP A 74 14.79 -15.05 4.55
CA TRP A 74 14.73 -13.60 4.35
C TRP A 74 14.05 -13.20 3.05
N TRP A 75 14.43 -13.81 1.94
CA TRP A 75 13.98 -13.35 0.62
C TRP A 75 12.79 -14.13 0.08
N VAL A 76 12.60 -15.40 0.47
CA VAL A 76 11.48 -16.23 -0.01
C VAL A 76 10.11 -15.65 0.38
N PRO A 77 9.89 -15.15 1.62
CA PRO A 77 8.65 -14.44 1.96
C PRO A 77 8.28 -13.32 0.98
N ILE A 78 9.26 -12.48 0.64
CA ILE A 78 9.07 -11.32 -0.22
C ILE A 78 8.90 -11.75 -1.68
N ALA A 79 9.63 -12.79 -2.11
CA ALA A 79 9.50 -13.37 -3.44
C ALA A 79 8.13 -14.03 -3.66
N ASP A 80 7.56 -14.66 -2.63
CA ASP A 80 6.22 -15.24 -2.72
C ASP A 80 5.12 -14.16 -2.79
N ASN A 81 5.30 -13.04 -2.08
CA ASN A 81 4.46 -11.84 -2.30
C ASN A 81 4.57 -11.33 -3.74
N LEU A 82 5.80 -11.14 -4.25
CA LEU A 82 6.03 -10.73 -5.63
C LEU A 82 5.43 -11.71 -6.66
N TRP A 83 5.41 -13.00 -6.34
CA TRP A 83 4.79 -14.01 -7.19
C TRP A 83 3.27 -13.90 -7.23
N ASP A 84 2.62 -13.55 -6.11
CA ASP A 84 1.18 -13.23 -6.07
C ASP A 84 0.86 -11.99 -6.90
N GLU A 85 1.66 -10.93 -6.80
CA GLU A 85 1.51 -9.72 -7.64
C GLU A 85 1.53 -10.06 -9.14
N GLY A 86 2.41 -11.00 -9.51
CA GLY A 86 2.51 -11.60 -10.84
C GLY A 86 1.42 -12.61 -11.17
N GLY A 87 0.33 -12.69 -10.40
CA GLY A 87 -0.77 -13.64 -10.57
C GLY A 87 -0.35 -15.11 -10.51
N ARG A 88 0.75 -15.40 -9.83
CA ARG A 88 1.47 -16.68 -9.84
C ARG A 88 1.74 -17.21 -11.25
N GLY A 89 2.07 -16.32 -12.18
CA GLY A 89 2.35 -16.64 -13.58
C GLY A 89 1.11 -16.82 -14.45
N ASN A 90 -0.09 -16.65 -13.91
CA ASN A 90 -1.33 -16.64 -14.67
C ASN A 90 -1.71 -15.20 -15.07
N PRO A 91 -1.69 -14.83 -16.37
CA PRO A 91 -2.06 -13.49 -16.84
C PRO A 91 -3.46 -13.02 -16.45
N ASP A 92 -4.40 -13.94 -16.22
CA ASP A 92 -5.75 -13.60 -15.78
C ASP A 92 -5.83 -13.18 -14.31
N LYS A 93 -4.77 -13.47 -13.54
CA LYS A 93 -4.66 -13.16 -12.12
C LYS A 93 -3.66 -12.04 -11.82
N TYR A 94 -3.06 -11.42 -12.84
CA TYR A 94 -2.15 -10.30 -12.62
C TYR A 94 -2.85 -9.20 -11.83
N HIS A 95 -2.21 -8.71 -10.76
CA HIS A 95 -2.78 -7.62 -9.96
C HIS A 95 -3.00 -6.36 -10.79
N SER A 96 -2.15 -6.09 -11.79
CA SER A 96 -2.35 -5.00 -12.75
C SER A 96 -3.64 -5.15 -13.57
N LYS A 97 -4.01 -6.38 -13.96
CA LYS A 97 -5.26 -6.68 -14.66
C LYS A 97 -6.46 -6.58 -13.72
N LEU A 98 -6.31 -7.02 -12.46
CA LEU A 98 -7.36 -6.87 -11.45
C LEU A 98 -7.60 -5.40 -11.11
N TYR A 99 -6.54 -4.60 -10.94
CA TYR A 99 -6.66 -3.16 -10.75
C TYR A 99 -7.29 -2.47 -11.97
N TRP A 100 -6.95 -2.94 -13.17
CA TRP A 100 -7.53 -2.41 -14.40
C TRP A 100 -9.06 -2.52 -14.44
N THR A 101 -9.65 -3.57 -13.87
CA THR A 101 -11.13 -3.68 -13.82
C THR A 101 -11.76 -2.59 -12.95
N PHE A 102 -11.13 -2.26 -11.82
CA PHE A 102 -11.49 -1.08 -11.02
C PHE A 102 -11.32 0.21 -11.82
N LEU A 103 -10.15 0.39 -12.45
CA LEU A 103 -9.82 1.57 -13.23
C LEU A 103 -10.84 1.86 -14.34
N VAL A 104 -11.21 0.88 -15.17
CA VAL A 104 -12.19 1.10 -16.25
C VAL A 104 -13.61 1.26 -15.73
N SER A 105 -13.93 0.77 -14.53
CA SER A 105 -15.22 1.05 -13.91
C SER A 105 -15.34 2.49 -13.40
N ALA A 106 -14.22 3.08 -12.93
CA ALA A 106 -14.16 4.45 -12.43
C ALA A 106 -13.91 5.49 -13.55
N ALA A 107 -13.07 5.16 -14.52
CA ALA A 107 -12.56 6.05 -15.57
C ALA A 107 -12.68 5.43 -17.01
N PRO A 108 -13.88 4.99 -17.45
CA PRO A 108 -14.07 4.34 -18.75
C PRO A 108 -13.80 5.25 -19.96
N ASP A 109 -13.77 6.56 -19.76
CA ASP A 109 -13.46 7.55 -20.78
C ASP A 109 -11.95 7.79 -20.95
N VAL A 110 -11.11 7.27 -20.06
CA VAL A 110 -9.66 7.37 -20.16
C VAL A 110 -9.10 6.11 -20.83
N PRO A 111 -8.44 6.23 -22.00
CA PRO A 111 -7.88 5.07 -22.69
C PRO A 111 -6.71 4.46 -21.90
N THR A 112 -6.59 3.13 -21.97
CA THR A 112 -5.45 2.37 -21.47
C THR A 112 -4.74 1.67 -22.62
N ASN A 113 -3.42 1.51 -22.52
CA ASN A 113 -2.67 0.70 -23.49
C ASN A 113 -2.85 -0.82 -23.27
N GLU A 114 -2.18 -1.65 -24.08
CA GLU A 114 -2.23 -3.12 -24.01
C GLU A 114 -1.69 -3.72 -22.70
N LYS A 115 -1.04 -2.88 -21.88
CA LYS A 115 -0.49 -3.23 -20.56
C LYS A 115 -1.31 -2.61 -19.42
N TYR A 116 -2.54 -2.19 -19.71
CA TYR A 116 -3.48 -1.63 -18.73
C TYR A 116 -3.04 -0.28 -18.11
N VAL A 117 -2.08 0.41 -18.73
CA VAL A 117 -1.60 1.72 -18.23
C VAL A 117 -2.48 2.83 -18.80
N PRO A 118 -3.11 3.67 -17.97
CA PRO A 118 -3.89 4.80 -18.46
C PRO A 118 -2.99 5.89 -19.04
N ASP A 119 -3.47 6.54 -20.10
CA ASP A 119 -2.88 7.78 -20.62
C ASP A 119 -3.29 8.96 -19.73
N TRP A 120 -2.64 9.07 -18.57
CA TRP A 120 -2.93 10.10 -17.57
C TRP A 120 -1.67 10.57 -16.84
N PRO A 121 -1.51 11.88 -16.59
CA PRO A 121 -0.38 12.39 -15.82
C PRO A 121 -0.44 11.90 -14.37
N VAL A 122 0.71 11.42 -13.89
CA VAL A 122 0.86 10.95 -12.51
C VAL A 122 1.40 12.08 -11.64
N SER A 123 0.70 12.34 -10.55
CA SER A 123 1.06 13.34 -9.55
C SER A 123 2.38 13.03 -8.86
N PRO A 124 3.13 14.06 -8.39
CA PRO A 124 4.33 13.86 -7.61
C PRO A 124 4.10 13.01 -6.36
N ALA A 125 2.99 13.22 -5.64
CA ALA A 125 2.69 12.52 -4.38
C ALA A 125 2.76 10.98 -4.50
N VAL A 126 2.23 10.42 -5.59
CA VAL A 126 2.25 8.97 -5.82
C VAL A 126 3.62 8.47 -6.27
N LYS A 127 4.34 9.25 -7.08
CA LYS A 127 5.71 8.91 -7.48
C LYS A 127 6.65 8.92 -6.28
N ASP A 128 6.54 9.95 -5.46
CA ASP A 128 7.37 10.16 -4.28
C ASP A 128 7.20 9.02 -3.27
N ALA A 129 5.99 8.44 -3.15
CA ALA A 129 5.75 7.28 -2.28
C ALA A 129 6.55 6.05 -2.73
N ILE A 130 6.49 5.72 -4.03
CA ILE A 130 7.24 4.61 -4.62
C ILE A 130 8.75 4.86 -4.57
N ASP A 131 9.18 6.06 -4.95
CA ASP A 131 10.59 6.43 -4.97
C ASP A 131 11.18 6.47 -3.55
N THR A 132 10.40 6.91 -2.55
CA THR A 132 10.80 6.88 -1.13
C THR A 132 11.07 5.45 -0.68
N LEU A 133 10.15 4.51 -0.94
CA LEU A 133 10.32 3.12 -0.55
C LEU A 133 11.50 2.47 -1.28
N ILE A 134 11.60 2.62 -2.60
CA ILE A 134 12.72 2.06 -3.39
C ILE A 134 14.06 2.64 -2.93
N ASN A 135 14.15 3.95 -2.71
CA ASN A 135 15.41 4.59 -2.31
C ASN A 135 15.81 4.23 -0.88
N PHE A 136 14.84 4.05 0.03
CA PHE A 136 15.11 3.50 1.35
C PHE A 136 15.70 2.08 1.25
N LEU A 137 15.06 1.19 0.50
CA LEU A 137 15.48 -0.21 0.37
C LEU A 137 16.89 -0.37 -0.23
N LYS A 138 17.31 0.53 -1.13
CA LYS A 138 18.67 0.48 -1.71
C LYS A 138 19.81 0.59 -0.70
N VAL A 139 19.56 1.20 0.46
CA VAL A 139 20.59 1.48 1.48
C VAL A 139 20.23 0.91 2.85
N ALA A 140 19.08 0.22 2.96
CA ALA A 140 18.62 -0.40 4.19
C ALA A 140 19.51 -1.58 4.58
N THR A 141 19.67 -1.80 5.88
CA THR A 141 20.09 -3.11 6.39
C THR A 141 19.00 -4.16 6.12
N PRO A 142 19.34 -5.47 6.14
CA PRO A 142 18.34 -6.53 5.95
C PRO A 142 17.15 -6.44 6.91
N LEU A 143 17.41 -6.11 8.18
CA LEU A 143 16.35 -5.97 9.18
C LEU A 143 15.46 -4.75 8.90
N GLU A 144 16.05 -3.62 8.50
CA GLU A 144 15.28 -2.43 8.08
C GLU A 144 14.43 -2.71 6.85
N ALA A 145 14.96 -3.45 5.86
CA ALA A 145 14.23 -3.82 4.65
C ALA A 145 13.03 -4.73 4.96
N MET A 146 13.23 -5.77 5.78
CA MET A 146 12.15 -6.66 6.21
C MET A 146 11.10 -5.90 7.03
N ALA A 147 11.52 -4.99 7.92
CA ALA A 147 10.59 -4.17 8.70
C ALA A 147 9.85 -3.14 7.85
N ALA A 148 10.49 -2.56 6.84
CA ALA A 148 9.88 -1.62 5.91
C ALA A 148 8.75 -2.27 5.09
N ILE A 149 8.96 -3.50 4.59
CA ILE A 149 7.90 -4.25 3.90
C ILE A 149 6.86 -4.76 4.92
N GLY A 150 7.29 -5.56 5.90
CA GLY A 150 6.38 -6.20 6.84
C GLY A 150 5.54 -5.21 7.65
N LEU A 151 6.17 -4.31 8.40
CA LEU A 151 5.46 -3.37 9.27
C LEU A 151 5.02 -2.10 8.53
N GLY A 152 5.80 -1.64 7.55
CA GLY A 152 5.58 -0.38 6.86
C GLY A 152 4.63 -0.44 5.67
N SER A 153 4.29 -1.63 5.18
CA SER A 153 3.39 -1.87 4.05
C SER A 153 2.34 -2.95 4.38
N GLU A 154 2.77 -4.20 4.53
CA GLU A 154 1.86 -5.37 4.59
C GLU A 154 0.96 -5.37 5.85
N PHE A 155 1.51 -4.98 7.00
CA PHE A 155 0.85 -5.13 8.31
C PHE A 155 -0.55 -4.52 8.37
N PHE A 156 -0.72 -3.34 7.75
CA PHE A 156 -1.98 -2.60 7.77
C PHE A 156 -2.68 -2.56 6.41
N ALA A 157 -2.03 -3.03 5.34
CA ALA A 157 -2.57 -2.96 3.98
C ALA A 157 -3.95 -3.60 3.89
N GLY A 158 -4.16 -4.77 4.51
CA GLY A 158 -5.47 -5.42 4.53
C GLY A 158 -6.58 -4.57 5.16
N LYS A 159 -6.28 -3.90 6.29
CA LYS A 159 -7.21 -2.98 6.98
C LYS A 159 -7.52 -1.76 6.12
N VAL A 160 -6.49 -1.11 5.57
CA VAL A 160 -6.63 0.10 4.76
C VAL A 160 -7.36 -0.19 3.44
N MET A 161 -6.98 -1.23 2.72
CA MET A 161 -7.65 -1.63 1.48
C MET A 161 -9.09 -2.08 1.71
N GLY A 162 -9.39 -2.76 2.82
CA GLY A 162 -10.76 -3.11 3.19
C GLY A 162 -11.63 -1.86 3.44
N LEU A 163 -11.07 -0.84 4.09
CA LEU A 163 -11.77 0.45 4.27
C LEU A 163 -11.96 1.19 2.94
N ILE A 164 -10.98 1.16 2.04
CA ILE A 164 -11.13 1.71 0.68
C ILE A 164 -12.25 0.98 -0.07
N ALA A 165 -12.29 -0.36 -0.02
CA ALA A 165 -13.35 -1.16 -0.64
C ALA A 165 -14.73 -0.75 -0.12
N LYS A 166 -14.87 -0.64 1.21
CA LYS A 166 -16.10 -0.20 1.87
C LYS A 166 -16.50 1.21 1.45
N GLY A 167 -15.55 2.15 1.41
CA GLY A 167 -15.80 3.53 1.03
C GLY A 167 -16.22 3.66 -0.45
N LEU A 168 -15.55 2.94 -1.36
CA LEU A 168 -15.90 2.92 -2.78
C LEU A 168 -17.28 2.29 -3.05
N GLN A 169 -17.82 1.48 -2.15
CA GLN A 169 -19.20 0.97 -2.23
C GLN A 169 -20.26 1.97 -1.79
N HIS A 170 -19.88 3.16 -1.29
CA HIS A 170 -20.84 4.16 -0.85
C HIS A 170 -21.84 4.51 -1.97
N PRO A 171 -23.16 4.62 -1.68
CA PRO A 171 -24.18 4.85 -2.69
C PRO A 171 -23.94 6.08 -3.56
N ASN A 172 -23.33 7.14 -3.01
CA ASN A 172 -23.01 8.38 -3.75
C ASN A 172 -22.08 8.17 -4.95
N TYR A 173 -21.11 7.26 -4.85
CA TYR A 173 -20.15 6.99 -5.94
C TYR A 173 -20.71 6.03 -6.97
N ASN A 174 -21.85 5.40 -6.66
CA ASN A 174 -22.41 4.29 -7.42
C ASN A 174 -23.77 4.60 -8.06
N LYS A 175 -24.08 5.89 -8.24
CA LYS A 175 -25.35 6.39 -8.81
C LYS A 175 -25.39 6.21 -10.33
N THR A 176 -24.34 6.66 -11.01
CA THR A 176 -24.24 6.63 -12.48
C THR A 176 -23.76 5.28 -12.99
N ARG A 177 -22.79 4.69 -12.29
CA ARG A 177 -22.15 3.42 -12.64
C ARG A 177 -21.76 2.66 -11.38
N LYS A 178 -21.58 1.34 -11.48
CA LYS A 178 -21.09 0.52 -10.38
C LYS A 178 -19.57 0.42 -10.46
N LEU A 179 -18.90 0.76 -9.37
CA LEU A 179 -17.46 0.57 -9.23
C LEU A 179 -17.15 -0.90 -8.96
N ASP A 180 -16.16 -1.43 -9.67
CA ASP A 180 -15.64 -2.76 -9.43
C ASP A 180 -14.58 -2.71 -8.32
N VAL A 181 -14.97 -3.04 -7.10
CA VAL A 181 -14.10 -2.96 -5.93
C VAL A 181 -13.32 -4.24 -5.64
N ARG A 182 -13.37 -5.25 -6.53
CA ARG A 182 -12.78 -6.57 -6.28
C ARG A 182 -11.28 -6.52 -5.99
N PHE A 183 -10.54 -5.64 -6.66
CA PHE A 183 -9.12 -5.40 -6.36
C PHE A 183 -8.89 -5.18 -4.86
N TRP A 184 -9.64 -4.27 -4.27
CA TRP A 184 -9.49 -3.88 -2.87
C TRP A 184 -9.93 -4.98 -1.90
N SER A 185 -11.05 -5.65 -2.19
CA SER A 185 -11.58 -6.73 -1.34
C SER A 185 -10.68 -7.96 -1.31
N VAL A 186 -10.14 -8.38 -2.46
CA VAL A 186 -9.26 -9.56 -2.54
C VAL A 186 -7.99 -9.34 -1.74
N HIS A 187 -7.37 -8.16 -1.81
CA HIS A 187 -6.18 -7.88 -1.01
C HIS A 187 -6.51 -7.91 0.49
N ALA A 188 -7.62 -7.25 0.89
CA ALA A 188 -8.04 -7.20 2.29
C ALA A 188 -8.28 -8.59 2.93
N GLU A 189 -8.86 -9.53 2.18
CA GLU A 189 -9.32 -10.80 2.71
C GLU A 189 -8.35 -11.97 2.47
N GLU A 190 -7.67 -11.99 1.32
CA GLU A 190 -6.94 -13.18 0.87
C GLU A 190 -5.42 -13.03 0.92
N HIS A 191 -4.89 -11.88 0.52
CA HIS A 191 -3.46 -11.73 0.26
C HIS A 191 -2.68 -11.15 1.45
N GLU A 192 -3.10 -9.98 1.94
CA GLU A 192 -2.33 -9.18 2.91
C GLU A 192 -2.10 -9.88 4.27
N PRO A 193 -3.08 -10.57 4.89
CA PRO A 193 -2.86 -11.24 6.17
C PRO A 193 -1.73 -12.28 6.10
N ARG A 194 -1.61 -12.96 4.95
CA ARG A 194 -0.59 -13.98 4.71
C ARG A 194 0.78 -13.36 4.45
N HIS A 195 0.85 -12.31 3.63
CA HIS A 195 2.10 -11.63 3.32
C HIS A 195 2.73 -10.99 4.56
N TYR A 196 1.91 -10.36 5.41
CA TYR A 196 2.40 -9.86 6.69
C TYR A 196 2.90 -10.99 7.60
N GLN A 197 2.15 -12.09 7.72
CA GLN A 197 2.54 -13.20 8.59
C GLN A 197 3.92 -13.76 8.19
N LEU A 198 4.20 -13.89 6.89
CA LEU A 198 5.51 -14.37 6.41
C LEU A 198 6.65 -13.43 6.80
N CYS A 199 6.45 -12.11 6.75
CA CYS A 199 7.44 -11.14 7.21
C CYS A 199 7.58 -11.18 8.74
N LYS A 200 6.46 -11.28 9.46
CA LYS A 200 6.42 -11.37 10.93
C LYS A 200 7.22 -12.55 11.44
N ASP A 201 7.13 -13.71 10.80
CA ASP A 201 7.86 -14.92 11.18
C ASP A 201 9.39 -14.71 11.21
N VAL A 202 9.90 -13.78 10.40
CA VAL A 202 11.31 -13.35 10.44
C VAL A 202 11.54 -12.34 11.56
N LEU A 203 10.71 -11.29 11.61
CA LEU A 203 10.92 -10.15 12.51
C LEU A 203 10.82 -10.51 13.99
N VAL A 204 9.92 -11.43 14.37
CA VAL A 204 9.73 -11.84 15.78
C VAL A 204 10.96 -12.53 16.39
N LYS A 205 11.92 -12.96 15.58
CA LYS A 205 13.19 -13.55 16.05
C LYS A 205 14.13 -12.52 16.69
N TYR A 206 13.90 -11.23 16.43
CA TYR A 206 14.77 -10.13 16.87
C TYR A 206 14.10 -9.36 18.01
N GLN A 207 14.56 -9.60 19.24
CA GLN A 207 13.97 -9.06 20.46
C GLN A 207 14.91 -8.09 21.21
N ASP A 208 16.12 -7.82 20.70
CA ASP A 208 16.98 -6.79 21.29
C ASP A 208 16.26 -5.42 21.17
N PRO A 209 16.17 -4.62 22.25
CA PRO A 209 15.56 -3.29 22.20
C PRO A 209 16.07 -2.38 21.07
N LYS A 210 17.33 -2.54 20.65
CA LYS A 210 17.90 -1.80 19.51
C LYS A 210 17.29 -2.24 18.17
N ASP A 211 17.08 -3.54 18.00
CA ASP A 211 16.46 -4.11 16.81
C ASP A 211 14.99 -3.71 16.74
N LEU A 212 14.27 -3.78 17.86
CA LEU A 212 12.87 -3.32 17.94
C LEU A 212 12.74 -1.83 17.59
N ALA A 213 13.66 -0.99 18.10
CA ALA A 213 13.71 0.42 17.73
C ALA A 213 14.07 0.65 16.26
N LEU A 214 14.90 -0.21 15.66
CA LEU A 214 15.22 -0.19 14.23
C LEU A 214 14.00 -0.53 13.39
N MET A 215 13.30 -1.62 13.72
CA MET A 215 12.08 -2.06 13.05
C MET A 215 11.01 -0.97 13.08
N TYR A 216 10.74 -0.40 14.26
CA TYR A 216 9.77 0.69 14.38
C TYR A 216 10.13 1.87 13.50
N ARG A 217 11.41 2.30 13.48
CA ARG A 217 11.84 3.44 12.66
C ARG A 217 11.65 3.17 11.17
N ALA A 218 12.06 1.99 10.70
CA ALA A 218 11.91 1.60 9.29
C ALA A 218 10.44 1.48 8.88
N GLY A 219 9.65 0.72 9.64
CA GLY A 219 8.22 0.53 9.39
C GLY A 219 7.45 1.86 9.43
N ALA A 220 7.67 2.67 10.48
CA ALA A 220 7.01 3.97 10.61
C ALA A 220 7.43 4.96 9.52
N TYR A 221 8.67 4.91 9.03
CA TYR A 221 9.13 5.77 7.94
C TYR A 221 8.35 5.50 6.66
N ILE A 222 8.16 4.23 6.31
CA ILE A 222 7.40 3.81 5.12
C ILE A 222 5.90 4.02 5.30
N ALA A 223 5.31 3.66 6.45
CA ALA A 223 3.90 3.90 6.72
C ALA A 223 3.54 5.41 6.62
N ARG A 224 4.40 6.29 7.12
CA ARG A 224 4.23 7.75 6.95
C ARG A 224 4.41 8.21 5.51
N SER A 225 5.22 7.53 4.71
CA SER A 225 5.33 7.81 3.28
C SER A 225 4.00 7.53 2.58
N GLU A 226 3.34 6.44 2.94
CA GLU A 226 2.02 6.11 2.42
C GLU A 226 0.94 7.07 2.94
N ALA A 227 0.99 7.49 4.21
CA ALA A 227 0.10 8.52 4.73
C ALA A 227 0.21 9.84 3.94
N ARG A 228 1.45 10.30 3.65
CA ARG A 228 1.69 11.48 2.81
C ARG A 228 1.17 11.29 1.38
N MET A 229 1.23 10.07 0.83
CA MET A 229 0.63 9.77 -0.46
C MET A 229 -0.89 9.99 -0.43
N TYR A 230 -1.58 9.46 0.59
CA TYR A 230 -3.03 9.65 0.72
C TYR A 230 -3.43 11.11 0.92
N ASP A 231 -2.66 11.88 1.69
CA ASP A 231 -2.87 13.33 1.81
C ASP A 231 -2.67 14.05 0.47
N GLY A 232 -1.61 13.72 -0.27
CA GLY A 232 -1.37 14.31 -1.60
C GLY A 232 -2.42 13.89 -2.63
N LEU A 233 -2.93 12.66 -2.56
CA LEU A 233 -4.06 12.20 -3.36
C LEU A 233 -5.32 12.99 -3.04
N TYR A 234 -5.62 13.21 -1.75
CA TYR A 234 -6.74 14.04 -1.32
C TYR A 234 -6.63 15.45 -1.91
N GLU A 235 -5.49 16.11 -1.77
CA GLU A 235 -5.26 17.45 -2.32
C GLU A 235 -5.42 17.49 -3.84
N ARG A 236 -4.88 16.49 -4.53
CA ARG A 236 -5.04 16.33 -5.97
C ARG A 236 -6.51 16.16 -6.37
N MET A 237 -7.25 15.30 -5.67
CA MET A 237 -8.68 15.09 -5.90
C MET A 237 -9.47 16.39 -5.65
N MET A 238 -9.20 17.10 -4.56
CA MET A 238 -9.88 18.37 -4.28
C MET A 238 -9.57 19.45 -5.32
N SER A 239 -8.46 19.35 -6.04
CA SER A 239 -8.11 20.28 -7.13
C SER A 239 -8.83 19.98 -8.45
N VAL A 240 -9.38 18.78 -8.65
CA VAL A 240 -10.15 18.44 -9.85
C VAL A 240 -11.62 18.79 -9.65
N GLY A 241 -12.19 19.57 -10.57
CA GLY A 241 -13.59 20.02 -10.52
C GLY A 241 -13.85 21.22 -9.61
N ALA A 242 -12.81 21.89 -9.10
CA ALA A 242 -12.90 23.22 -8.49
C ALA A 242 -12.96 24.33 -9.56
#